data_AF-A0A6G3XJ07-F1
#
_entry.id   AF-A0A6G3XJ07-F1
#
_cell.length_a   1.000
_cell.length_b   1.000
_cell.length_c   1.000
_cell.angle_alpha   90.00
_cell.angle_beta   90.00
_cell.angle_gamma   90.00
#
_symmetry.space_group_name_H-M   'P 1'
#
loop_
_entity.id
_entity.type
_entity.pdbx_description
1 polymer ?
#
loop_
_entity_poly.entity_id
_entity_poly.type
_entity_poly.pdbx_seq_one_letter_code
_entity_poly.pdbx_strand_id
1 'polypeptide(L)'
;ALNADTQPALIAFLTDAQYDARLEDARVQVTAMMTQSGPEVRKYADRALSGTASDVEWFIETGQHIARARDQESAKIEELVAVVEREGKRAERQTNLAVEASERAQTAAL
;
A
#
# COMPACT_ATOMS: atom_id res chain seq x y z
N ALA A 1 -31.80 10.22 -16.53
CA ALA A 1 -31.84 10.53 -17.97
C ALA A 1 -32.81 9.65 -18.75
N LEU A 2 -32.73 8.31 -18.65
CA LEU A 2 -33.56 7.40 -19.46
C LEU A 2 -35.05 7.30 -19.06
N ASN A 3 -35.43 7.80 -17.88
CA ASN A 3 -36.81 7.76 -17.38
C ASN A 3 -37.82 8.57 -18.23
N ALA A 4 -37.35 9.36 -19.19
CA ALA A 4 -38.20 10.10 -20.11
C ALA A 4 -38.71 9.25 -21.29
N ASP A 5 -38.14 8.05 -21.52
CA ASP A 5 -38.50 7.10 -22.59
C ASP A 5 -38.61 7.73 -23.99
N THR A 6 -37.68 8.65 -24.31
CA THR A 6 -37.65 9.34 -25.62
C THR A 6 -36.34 9.08 -26.35
N GLN A 7 -36.40 9.06 -27.69
CA GLN A 7 -35.22 8.92 -28.56
C GLN A 7 -34.16 10.01 -28.32
N PRO A 8 -34.51 11.31 -28.16
CA PRO A 8 -33.52 12.33 -27.80
C PRO A 8 -32.85 12.09 -26.44
N ALA A 9 -33.58 11.60 -25.44
CA ALA A 9 -33.01 11.27 -24.13
C ALA A 9 -32.03 10.09 -24.21
N LEU A 10 -32.33 9.09 -25.05
CA LEU A 10 -31.41 7.98 -25.33
C LEU A 10 -30.13 8.48 -26.02
N ILE A 11 -30.26 9.34 -27.03
CA ILE A 11 -29.11 9.91 -27.74
C ILE A 11 -28.24 10.72 -26.78
N ALA A 12 -28.81 11.64 -26.00
CA ALA A 12 -28.06 12.45 -25.03
C ALA A 12 -27.33 11.59 -23.97
N PHE A 13 -27.92 10.47 -23.56
CA PHE A 13 -27.26 9.53 -22.67
C PHE A 13 -26.08 8.84 -23.35
N LEU A 14 -26.27 8.35 -24.58
CA LEU A 14 -25.23 7.68 -25.35
C LEU A 14 -24.14 8.65 -25.85
N THR A 15 -24.38 9.94 -25.96
CA THR A 15 -23.35 10.89 -26.39
C THR A 15 -22.57 11.47 -25.22
N ASP A 16 -23.22 11.75 -24.09
CA ASP A 16 -22.62 12.55 -23.02
C ASP A 16 -22.74 11.88 -21.65
N ALA A 17 -23.97 11.66 -21.17
CA ALA A 17 -24.18 11.28 -19.77
C ALA A 17 -23.60 9.90 -19.39
N GLN A 18 -23.40 8.99 -20.35
CA GLN A 18 -22.76 7.71 -20.07
C GLN A 18 -21.30 7.82 -19.63
N TYR A 19 -20.60 8.89 -20.04
CA TYR A 19 -19.20 9.09 -19.68
C TYR A 19 -19.08 9.56 -18.22
N ASP A 20 -20.00 10.42 -17.77
CA ASP A 20 -20.10 10.85 -16.37
C ASP A 20 -20.47 9.68 -15.45
N ALA A 21 -21.46 8.87 -15.84
CA ALA A 21 -21.86 7.69 -15.07
C ALA A 21 -20.72 6.68 -14.93
N ARG A 22 -19.96 6.42 -16.01
CA ARG A 22 -18.79 5.54 -15.96
C ARG A 22 -17.68 6.10 -15.05
N LEU A 23 -17.49 7.41 -15.03
CA LEU A 23 -16.52 8.04 -14.14
C LEU A 23 -16.95 7.95 -12.67
N GLU A 24 -18.25 8.12 -12.38
CA GLU A 24 -18.78 7.93 -11.02
C GLU A 24 -18.56 6.49 -10.54
N ASP A 25 -18.89 5.49 -11.38
CA ASP A 25 -18.64 4.08 -11.09
C ASP A 25 -17.15 3.80 -10.83
N ALA A 26 -16.25 4.37 -11.64
CA ALA A 26 -14.81 4.23 -11.45
C ALA A 26 -14.33 4.86 -10.13
N ARG A 27 -14.86 6.03 -9.74
CA ARG A 27 -14.54 6.66 -8.45
C ARG A 27 -15.03 5.83 -7.26
N VAL A 28 -16.20 5.22 -7.38
CA VAL A 28 -16.72 4.26 -6.38
C VAL A 28 -15.80 3.03 -6.30
N GLN A 29 -15.35 2.50 -7.44
CA GLN A 29 -14.40 1.39 -7.48
C GLN A 29 -13.09 1.73 -6.76
N VAL A 30 -12.50 2.91 -7.03
CA VAL A 30 -11.29 3.38 -6.34
C VAL A 30 -11.51 3.49 -4.84
N THR A 31 -12.64 4.07 -4.43
CA THR A 31 -12.99 4.19 -3.00
C THR A 31 -13.13 2.81 -2.35
N ALA A 32 -13.74 1.84 -3.03
CA ALA A 32 -13.85 0.47 -2.55
C ALA A 32 -12.47 -0.20 -2.40
N MET A 33 -11.55 0.03 -3.35
CA MET A 33 -10.17 -0.49 -3.30
C MET A 33 -9.36 0.00 -2.09
N MET A 34 -9.73 1.14 -1.49
CA MET A 34 -9.08 1.67 -0.28
C MET A 34 -9.47 0.90 1.00
N THR A 35 -10.53 0.09 0.94
CA THR A 35 -10.97 -0.73 2.07
C THR A 35 -9.95 -1.83 2.31
N GLN A 36 -9.37 -1.88 3.52
CA GLN A 36 -8.31 -2.82 3.89
C GLN A 36 -7.03 -2.72 3.03
N SER A 37 -6.80 -1.57 2.38
CA SER A 37 -5.57 -1.32 1.65
C SER A 37 -4.43 -0.88 2.58
N GLY A 38 -3.19 -1.07 2.13
CA GLY A 38 -2.03 -0.47 2.78
C GLY A 38 -1.95 1.06 2.55
N PRO A 39 -1.03 1.73 3.27
CA PRO A 39 -0.90 3.19 3.26
C PRO A 39 -0.59 3.77 1.88
N GLU A 40 0.26 3.12 1.07
CA GLU A 40 0.59 3.64 -0.26
C GLU A 40 -0.58 3.47 -1.23
N VAL A 41 -1.35 2.38 -1.16
CA VAL A 41 -2.57 2.25 -1.98
C VAL A 41 -3.56 3.35 -1.66
N ARG A 42 -3.75 3.68 -0.37
CA ARG A 42 -4.64 4.77 0.05
C ARG A 42 -4.18 6.11 -0.50
N LYS A 43 -2.89 6.43 -0.36
CA LYS A 43 -2.29 7.67 -0.87
C LYS A 43 -2.42 7.82 -2.39
N TYR A 44 -2.19 6.74 -3.14
CA TYR A 44 -2.35 6.76 -4.59
C TYR A 44 -3.83 6.90 -5.00
N ALA A 45 -4.74 6.22 -4.30
CA ALA A 45 -6.17 6.35 -4.50
C ALA A 45 -6.66 7.78 -4.23
N ASP A 46 -6.25 8.40 -3.11
CA ASP A 46 -6.60 9.78 -2.77
C ASP A 46 -6.13 10.77 -3.84
N ARG A 47 -4.91 10.57 -4.36
CA ARG A 47 -4.38 11.37 -5.47
C ARG A 47 -5.22 11.21 -6.73
N ALA A 48 -5.60 9.99 -7.08
CA ALA A 48 -6.42 9.70 -8.25
C ALA A 48 -7.83 10.31 -8.13
N LEU A 49 -8.46 10.17 -6.95
CA LEU A 49 -9.77 10.75 -6.66
C LEU A 49 -9.75 12.28 -6.65
N SER A 50 -8.62 12.90 -6.34
CA SER A 50 -8.44 14.36 -6.42
C SER A 50 -8.09 14.86 -7.84
N GLY A 51 -7.92 13.94 -8.80
CA GLY A 51 -7.48 14.22 -10.16
C GLY A 51 -8.57 14.13 -11.22
N THR A 52 -8.11 13.98 -12.45
CA THR A 52 -8.91 13.84 -13.67
C THR A 52 -9.46 12.42 -13.85
N ALA A 53 -10.36 12.23 -14.82
CA ALA A 53 -10.83 10.90 -15.20
C ALA A 53 -9.67 9.95 -15.57
N SER A 54 -8.66 10.47 -16.29
CA SER A 54 -7.47 9.71 -16.66
C SER A 54 -6.62 9.31 -15.45
N ASP A 55 -6.60 10.11 -14.37
CA ASP A 55 -5.90 9.75 -13.15
C ASP A 55 -6.60 8.60 -12.41
N VAL A 56 -7.93 8.59 -12.39
CA VAL A 56 -8.76 7.51 -11.83
C VAL A 56 -8.52 6.22 -12.61
N GLU A 57 -8.60 6.28 -13.94
CA GLU A 57 -8.39 5.11 -14.81
C GLU A 57 -6.95 4.58 -14.70
N TRP A 58 -5.96 5.46 -14.77
CA TRP A 58 -4.55 5.08 -14.58
C TRP A 58 -4.31 4.41 -13.22
N PHE A 59 -4.95 4.89 -12.16
CA PHE A 59 -4.83 4.25 -10.85
C PHE A 59 -5.41 2.84 -10.84
N ILE A 60 -6.61 2.65 -11.41
CA ILE A 60 -7.26 1.33 -11.48
C ILE A 60 -6.38 0.35 -12.25
N GLU A 61 -5.87 0.77 -13.40
CA GLU A 61 -5.09 -0.09 -14.31
C GLU A 61 -3.67 -0.35 -13.81
N THR A 62 -2.99 0.66 -13.28
CA THR A 62 -1.55 0.63 -13.01
C THR A 62 -1.20 1.08 -11.60
N GLY A 63 -1.72 2.23 -11.17
CA GLY A 63 -1.32 2.87 -9.92
C GLY A 63 -1.50 2.00 -8.68
N GLN A 64 -2.59 1.24 -8.59
CA GLN A 64 -2.83 0.33 -7.46
C GLN A 64 -1.79 -0.79 -7.36
N HIS A 65 -1.28 -1.30 -8.48
CA HIS A 65 -0.29 -2.38 -8.47
C HIS A 65 1.06 -1.87 -7.96
N ILE A 66 1.44 -0.70 -8.44
CA ILE A 66 2.64 0.01 -7.98
C ILE A 66 2.55 0.30 -6.48
N ALA A 67 1.40 0.77 -6.01
CA ALA A 67 1.20 1.10 -4.61
C ALA A 67 1.23 -0.15 -3.72
N ARG A 68 0.59 -1.25 -4.14
CA ARG A 68 0.66 -2.55 -3.44
C ARG A 68 2.09 -3.09 -3.35
N ALA A 69 2.89 -2.92 -4.41
CA ALA A 69 4.29 -3.31 -4.39
C ALA A 69 5.09 -2.53 -3.34
N ARG A 70 4.83 -1.23 -3.18
CA ARG A 70 5.46 -0.40 -2.14
C ARG A 70 5.02 -0.78 -0.73
N ASP A 71 3.74 -1.08 -0.53
CA ASP A 71 3.23 -1.58 0.75
C ASP A 71 3.92 -2.90 1.14
N GLN A 72 4.06 -3.83 0.18
CA GLN A 72 4.77 -5.10 0.37
C GLN A 72 6.26 -4.92 0.66
N GLU A 73 6.92 -4.02 -0.07
CA GLU A 73 8.33 -3.68 0.15
C GLU A 73 8.55 -3.14 1.56
N SER A 74 7.69 -2.21 2.01
CA SER A 74 7.76 -1.62 3.35
C SER A 74 7.61 -2.69 4.43
N ALA A 75 6.61 -3.57 4.30
CA ALA A 75 6.41 -4.68 5.24
C ALA A 75 7.62 -5.63 5.31
N LYS A 76 8.26 -5.91 4.17
CA LYS A 76 9.46 -6.74 4.12
C LYS A 76 10.68 -6.07 4.77
N ILE A 77 10.83 -4.75 4.58
CA ILE A 77 11.88 -3.98 5.24
C ILE A 77 11.67 -4.02 6.76
N GLU A 78 10.45 -3.84 7.24
CA GLU A 78 10.12 -3.93 8.67
C GLU A 78 10.46 -5.31 9.25
N GLU A 79 10.17 -6.40 8.52
CA GLU A 79 10.57 -7.75 8.93
C GLU A 79 12.09 -7.88 9.05
N LEU A 80 12.84 -7.40 8.05
CA LEU A 80 14.31 -7.45 8.06
C LEU A 80 14.90 -6.63 9.21
N VAL A 81 14.34 -5.45 9.50
CA VAL A 81 14.76 -4.64 10.65
C VAL A 81 14.56 -5.41 11.95
N ALA A 82 13.40 -6.05 12.13
CA ALA A 82 13.14 -6.86 13.32
C ALA A 82 14.11 -8.04 13.48
N VAL A 83 14.52 -8.68 12.37
CA VAL A 83 15.56 -9.71 12.38
C VAL A 83 16.89 -9.14 12.83
N VAL A 84 17.32 -8.02 12.24
CA VAL A 84 18.62 -7.38 12.56
C VAL A 84 18.68 -6.99 14.03
N GLU A 85 17.62 -6.38 14.57
CA GLU A 85 17.57 -6.01 15.99
C GLU A 85 17.66 -7.23 16.91
N ARG A 86 16.95 -8.31 16.59
CA ARG A 86 16.95 -9.54 17.39
C ARG A 86 18.32 -10.19 17.40
N GLU A 87 18.93 -10.35 16.22
CA GLU A 87 20.25 -10.97 16.12
C GLU A 87 21.35 -10.07 16.70
N GLY A 88 21.23 -8.74 16.58
CA GLY A 88 22.11 -7.78 17.25
C GLY A 88 22.09 -7.95 18.77
N LYS A 89 20.89 -8.00 19.38
CA LYS A 89 20.74 -8.26 20.82
C LYS A 89 21.32 -9.63 21.22
N ARG A 90 21.21 -10.64 20.35
CA ARG A 90 21.78 -11.97 20.61
C ARG A 90 23.31 -11.91 20.59
N ALA A 91 23.89 -11.25 19.60
CA ALA A 91 25.34 -11.09 19.50
C ALA A 91 25.90 -10.36 20.72
N GLU A 92 25.26 -9.27 21.15
CA GLU A 92 25.64 -8.53 22.36
C GLU A 92 25.67 -9.44 23.60
N ARG A 93 24.59 -10.21 23.83
CA ARG A 93 24.54 -11.16 24.96
C ARG A 93 25.66 -12.20 24.88
N GLN A 94 25.97 -12.73 23.70
CA GLN A 94 27.05 -13.70 23.53
C GLN A 94 28.42 -13.08 23.81
N THR A 95 28.65 -11.83 23.38
CA THR A 95 29.88 -11.09 23.70
C THR A 95 30.03 -10.91 25.20
N ASN A 96 28.97 -10.50 25.90
CA ASN A 96 29.02 -10.32 27.36
C ASN A 96 29.33 -11.65 28.08
N LEU A 97 28.68 -12.74 27.68
CA LEU A 97 28.96 -14.08 28.23
C LEU A 97 30.41 -14.54 27.97
N ALA A 98 30.97 -14.22 26.80
CA ALA A 98 32.35 -14.55 26.47
C ALA A 98 33.35 -13.74 27.31
N VAL A 99 33.07 -12.47 27.56
CA VAL A 99 33.87 -11.61 28.46
C VAL A 99 33.85 -12.19 29.88
N GLU A 100 32.67 -12.45 30.44
CA GLU A 100 32.52 -13.05 31.78
C GLU A 100 33.21 -14.42 31.90
N ALA A 101 33.15 -15.25 30.85
CA ALA A 101 33.84 -16.53 30.84
C ALA A 101 35.37 -16.37 30.83
N SER A 102 35.89 -15.40 30.08
CA SER A 102 37.32 -15.07 30.03
C SER A 102 37.84 -14.59 31.39
N GLU A 103 37.13 -13.67 32.05
CA GLU A 103 37.48 -13.16 33.38
C GLU A 103 37.52 -14.28 34.42
N ARG A 104 36.53 -15.18 34.39
CA ARG A 104 36.51 -16.36 35.27
C ARG A 104 37.69 -17.29 35.02
N ALA A 105 38.05 -17.53 33.76
CA ALA A 105 39.18 -18.37 33.41
C ALA A 105 40.52 -17.78 33.89
N GLN A 106 40.71 -16.46 33.76
CA GLN A 106 41.90 -15.77 34.27
C GLN A 106 42.00 -15.88 35.79
N THR A 107 40.89 -15.68 36.50
CA THR A 107 40.85 -15.78 37.96
C THR A 107 41.19 -17.20 38.44
N ALA A 108 40.69 -18.23 37.76
CA ALA A 108 40.95 -19.63 38.12
C ALA A 108 42.37 -20.11 37.79
N ALA A 109 43.14 -19.35 36.98
CA ALA A 109 44.50 -19.68 36.60
C ALA A 109 45.57 -19.09 37.55
N LEU A 110 45.17 -18.24 38.51
CA LEU A 110 46.01 -17.66 39.55
C LEU A 110 45.99 -18.52 40.82
#